data_AF-A0A7W0ESY2-F1
#
_entry.id   AF-A0A7W0ESY2-F1
#
_cell.length_a   1.000
_cell.length_b   1.000
_cell.length_c   1.000
_cell.angle_alpha   90.00
_cell.angle_beta   90.00
_cell.angle_gamma   90.00
#
_symmetry.space_group_name_H-M   'P 1'
#
loop_
_entity.id
_entity.type
_entity.pdbx_description
1 polymer ?
#
loop_
_entity_poly.entity_id
_entity_poly.type
_entity_poly.pdbx_seq_one_letter_code
_entity_poly.pdbx_strand_id
1 'polypeptide(L)'
;KKQVDFSLIRHPVKLLKRLLKENASPGGLAMSAAVGTFFAVLPLISIHTLVIAYVATRLHRKKIMALNIQHLCMPPFVPLICIELGYYMRNGRWLTDVNLNTVFGQLPSRLIEWLLGSLIVAPIAALLIGIIVFSAAQIFRQEN
;
A
#
# COMPACT_ATOMS: atom_id res chain seq x y z
N LYS A 1 -28.23 -6.22 6.87
CA LYS A 1 -27.29 -6.81 5.88
C LYS A 1 -26.77 -5.66 5.00
N LYS A 2 -25.61 -5.07 5.28
CA LYS A 2 -25.10 -3.89 4.56
C LYS A 2 -24.54 -4.38 3.22
N GLN A 3 -25.22 -4.09 2.10
CA GLN A 3 -24.70 -4.42 0.77
C GLN A 3 -23.42 -3.60 0.52
N VAL A 4 -22.31 -4.30 0.30
CA VAL A 4 -21.03 -3.68 -0.04
C VAL A 4 -21.11 -3.27 -1.51
N ASP A 5 -21.24 -1.97 -1.75
CA ASP A 5 -21.31 -1.42 -3.10
C ASP A 5 -19.90 -1.26 -3.67
N PHE A 6 -19.53 -2.17 -4.57
CA PHE A 6 -18.20 -2.24 -5.20
C PHE A 6 -17.93 -1.09 -6.18
N SER A 7 -18.94 -0.27 -6.53
CA SER A 7 -18.75 0.91 -7.39
C SER A 7 -17.88 2.00 -6.74
N LEU A 8 -17.75 2.00 -5.40
CA LEU A 8 -16.96 2.97 -4.64
C LEU A 8 -15.45 2.80 -4.77
N ILE A 9 -14.97 1.65 -5.22
CA ILE A 9 -13.55 1.35 -5.40
C ILE A 9 -12.92 2.31 -6.43
N ARG A 10 -13.72 2.83 -7.38
CA ARG A 10 -13.24 3.74 -8.44
C ARG A 10 -13.19 5.22 -8.05
N HIS A 11 -13.67 5.59 -6.86
CA HIS A 11 -13.78 7.00 -6.45
C HIS A 11 -13.21 7.22 -5.04
N PRO A 12 -11.88 7.40 -4.90
CA PRO A 12 -11.20 7.44 -3.60
C PRO A 12 -11.73 8.57 -2.68
N VAL A 13 -12.10 9.71 -3.25
CA VAL A 13 -12.66 10.85 -2.50
C VAL A 13 -14.07 10.54 -1.96
N LYS A 14 -14.93 9.90 -2.77
CA LYS A 14 -16.29 9.50 -2.34
C LYS A 14 -16.20 8.44 -1.23
N LEU A 15 -15.25 7.51 -1.35
CA LEU A 15 -14.99 6.52 -0.32
C LEU A 15 -14.59 7.18 1.01
N LEU A 16 -13.67 8.14 0.98
CA LEU A 16 -13.21 8.82 2.19
C LEU A 16 -14.34 9.59 2.88
N LYS A 17 -15.14 10.37 2.13
CA LYS A 17 -16.32 11.07 2.67
C LYS A 17 -17.32 10.10 3.29
N ARG A 18 -17.57 8.94 2.68
CA ARG A 18 -18.47 7.92 3.23
C ARG A 18 -17.92 7.31 4.51
N LEU A 19 -16.63 6.99 4.56
CA LEU A 19 -15.99 6.41 5.76
C LEU A 19 -16.01 7.38 6.96
N LEU A 20 -15.77 8.68 6.72
CA LEU A 20 -15.90 9.70 7.76
C LEU A 20 -17.33 9.79 8.31
N LYS A 21 -18.34 9.75 7.44
CA LYS A 21 -19.76 9.72 7.83
C LYS A 21 -20.14 8.45 8.62
N GLU A 22 -19.40 7.35 8.47
CA GLU A 22 -19.61 6.09 9.22
C GLU A 22 -18.91 6.07 10.61
N ASN A 23 -18.56 7.23 11.17
CA ASN A 23 -17.83 7.41 12.44
C ASN A 23 -16.37 6.89 12.42
N ALA A 24 -15.72 6.80 11.26
CA ALA A 24 -14.30 6.50 11.22
C ALA A 24 -13.49 7.74 11.59
N SER A 25 -12.75 7.70 12.71
CA SER A 25 -11.81 8.78 13.06
C SER A 25 -10.73 8.98 11.97
N PRO A 26 -10.34 10.24 11.67
CA PRO A 26 -9.26 10.55 10.72
C PRO A 26 -7.97 9.78 11.03
N GLY A 27 -7.58 9.73 12.30
CA GLY A 27 -6.39 9.02 12.76
C GLY A 27 -6.39 7.54 12.41
N GLY A 28 -7.50 6.81 12.62
CA GLY A 28 -7.48 5.40 12.25
C GLY A 28 -7.71 5.14 10.75
N LEU A 29 -8.26 6.10 9.98
CA LEU A 29 -8.27 5.99 8.51
C LEU A 29 -6.84 6.09 7.98
N ALA A 30 -6.08 7.06 8.49
CA ALA A 30 -4.65 7.19 8.23
C ALA A 30 -3.88 5.94 8.65
N MET A 31 -4.13 5.40 9.85
CA MET A 31 -3.46 4.18 10.33
C MET A 31 -3.78 2.98 9.44
N SER A 32 -5.05 2.81 9.05
CA SER A 32 -5.44 1.72 8.15
C SER A 32 -4.79 1.86 6.78
N ALA A 33 -4.59 3.10 6.34
CA ALA A 33 -3.93 3.39 5.09
C ALA A 33 -2.42 3.12 5.14
N ALA A 34 -1.76 3.59 6.19
CA ALA A 34 -0.34 3.34 6.43
C ALA A 34 -0.03 1.85 6.51
N VAL A 35 -0.80 1.11 7.33
CA VAL A 35 -0.62 -0.34 7.49
C VAL A 35 -0.90 -1.08 6.19
N GLY A 36 -1.97 -0.73 5.47
CA GLY A 36 -2.26 -1.31 4.15
C GLY A 36 -1.13 -1.09 3.15
N THR A 37 -0.52 0.10 3.16
CA THR A 37 0.61 0.46 2.27
C THR A 37 1.85 -0.33 2.64
N PHE A 38 2.16 -0.43 3.94
CA PHE A 38 3.33 -1.17 4.42
C PHE A 38 3.31 -2.63 3.92
N PHE A 39 2.17 -3.31 4.07
CA PHE A 39 2.04 -4.69 3.60
C PHE A 39 1.96 -4.80 2.08
N ALA A 40 1.46 -3.77 1.38
CA ALA A 40 1.38 -3.76 -0.08
C ALA A 40 2.73 -3.60 -0.78
N VAL A 41 3.75 -3.06 -0.10
CA VAL A 41 5.10 -2.85 -0.66
C VAL A 41 5.99 -4.09 -0.49
N LEU A 42 5.69 -4.94 0.48
CA LEU A 42 6.47 -6.16 0.75
C LEU A 42 6.31 -7.20 -0.38
N PRO A 43 7.35 -7.99 -0.68
CA PRO A 43 7.30 -9.07 -1.69
C PRO A 43 6.51 -10.30 -1.20
N LEU A 44 5.23 -10.16 -0.83
CA LEU A 44 4.42 -11.28 -0.33
C LEU A 44 3.79 -12.09 -1.48
N ILE A 45 4.59 -12.49 -2.48
CA ILE A 45 4.17 -12.98 -3.82
C ILE A 45 3.19 -14.17 -3.83
N SER A 46 2.87 -14.80 -2.71
CA SER A 46 1.84 -15.87 -2.63
C SER A 46 0.82 -15.71 -1.49
N ILE A 47 1.08 -14.81 -0.55
CA ILE A 47 0.22 -14.59 0.63
C ILE A 47 -0.29 -13.15 0.73
N HIS A 48 0.01 -12.30 -0.25
CA HIS A 48 -0.31 -10.87 -0.24
C HIS A 48 -1.80 -10.63 0.06
N THR A 49 -2.70 -11.29 -0.66
CA THR A 49 -4.15 -11.18 -0.47
C THR A 49 -4.58 -11.67 0.91
N LEU A 50 -3.98 -12.75 1.42
CA LEU A 50 -4.30 -13.29 2.74
C LEU A 50 -3.80 -12.38 3.87
N VAL A 51 -2.59 -11.84 3.75
CA VAL A 51 -2.02 -10.91 4.73
C VAL A 51 -2.80 -9.60 4.73
N ILE A 52 -3.10 -9.03 3.56
CA ILE A 52 -3.93 -7.83 3.46
C ILE A 52 -5.33 -8.11 3.98
N ALA A 53 -5.93 -9.26 3.67
CA ALA A 53 -7.23 -9.65 4.21
C ALA A 53 -7.17 -9.83 5.73
N TYR A 54 -6.13 -10.46 6.27
CA TYR A 54 -5.93 -10.64 7.72
C TYR A 54 -5.74 -9.30 8.44
N VAL A 55 -4.90 -8.43 7.89
CA VAL A 55 -4.68 -7.06 8.39
C VAL A 55 -5.98 -6.27 8.31
N ALA A 56 -6.71 -6.37 7.20
CA ALA A 56 -8.02 -5.75 7.04
C ALA A 56 -9.04 -6.33 8.02
N THR A 57 -9.05 -7.63 8.31
CA THR A 57 -9.97 -8.21 9.30
C THR A 57 -9.68 -7.72 10.72
N ARG A 58 -8.40 -7.55 11.08
CA ARG A 58 -7.94 -6.98 12.35
C ARG A 58 -8.20 -5.47 12.47
N LEU A 59 -8.28 -4.74 11.35
CA LEU A 59 -8.55 -3.29 11.32
C LEU A 59 -10.04 -2.89 11.48
N HIS A 60 -10.90 -3.80 11.94
CA HIS A 60 -12.33 -3.55 12.24
C HIS A 60 -13.07 -2.73 11.17
N ARG A 61 -13.57 -1.52 11.48
CA ARG A 61 -14.46 -0.73 10.60
C ARG A 61 -13.78 -0.16 9.35
N LYS A 62 -12.47 -0.25 9.21
CA LYS A 62 -11.68 0.51 8.22
C LYS A 62 -11.10 -0.36 7.08
N LYS A 63 -11.61 -1.58 6.94
CA LYS A 63 -11.15 -2.61 5.97
C LYS A 63 -11.14 -2.12 4.53
N ILE A 64 -12.13 -1.32 4.15
CA ILE A 64 -12.29 -0.84 2.77
C ILE A 64 -11.11 0.06 2.37
N MET A 65 -10.60 0.89 3.29
CA MET A 65 -9.45 1.76 3.02
C MET A 65 -8.17 0.94 2.81
N ALA A 66 -7.92 -0.05 3.68
CA ALA A 66 -6.79 -0.95 3.55
C ALA A 66 -6.83 -1.77 2.24
N LEU A 67 -8.03 -2.21 1.84
CA LEU A 67 -8.25 -2.97 0.59
C LEU A 67 -8.13 -2.11 -0.67
N ASN A 68 -8.26 -0.78 -0.62
CA ASN A 68 -8.11 0.05 -1.82
C ASN A 68 -6.64 0.37 -2.12
N ILE A 69 -5.77 0.33 -1.12
CA ILE A 69 -4.36 0.72 -1.27
C ILE A 69 -3.54 -0.26 -2.10
N GLN A 70 -3.95 -1.52 -2.14
CA GLN A 70 -3.34 -2.51 -3.03
C GLN A 70 -3.43 -2.11 -4.52
N HIS A 71 -4.47 -1.33 -4.91
CA HIS A 71 -4.60 -0.80 -6.26
C HIS A 71 -3.71 0.43 -6.50
N LEU A 72 -3.29 1.13 -5.44
CA LEU A 72 -2.38 2.27 -5.52
C LEU A 72 -0.92 1.82 -5.65
N CYS A 73 -0.56 0.71 -4.99
CA CYS A 73 0.74 0.05 -5.15
C CYS A 73 0.76 -0.89 -6.36
N MET A 74 0.16 -0.48 -7.47
CA MET A 74 0.06 -1.33 -8.66
C MET A 74 1.47 -1.64 -9.21
N PRO A 75 1.81 -2.93 -9.44
CA PRO A 75 3.05 -3.28 -10.16
C PRO A 75 3.00 -2.65 -11.56
N PRO A 76 4.09 -2.03 -12.07
CA PRO A 76 5.49 -2.43 -11.88
C PRO A 76 6.39 -1.50 -11.05
N PHE A 77 5.93 -0.31 -10.65
CA PHE A 77 6.83 0.74 -10.11
C PHE A 77 7.36 0.43 -8.71
N VAL A 78 6.49 0.05 -7.78
CA VAL A 78 6.87 -0.23 -6.38
C VAL A 78 7.86 -1.41 -6.30
N PRO A 79 7.62 -2.56 -6.97
CA PRO A 79 8.60 -3.65 -7.01
C PRO A 79 9.94 -3.20 -7.61
N LEU A 80 9.93 -2.37 -8.66
CA LEU A 80 11.14 -1.93 -9.33
C LEU A 80 12.04 -1.11 -8.40
N ILE A 81 11.46 -0.11 -7.71
CA ILE A 81 12.19 0.74 -6.76
C ILE A 81 12.74 -0.11 -5.61
N CYS A 82 11.97 -1.08 -5.12
CA CYS A 82 12.44 -1.96 -4.05
C CYS A 82 13.60 -2.84 -4.52
N ILE A 83 13.51 -3.45 -5.70
CA ILE A 83 14.57 -4.30 -6.25
C ILE A 83 15.84 -3.48 -6.51
N GLU A 84 15.71 -2.29 -7.11
CA GLU A 84 16.84 -1.42 -7.40
C GLU A 84 17.55 -0.97 -6.11
N LEU A 85 16.79 -0.52 -5.11
CA LEU A 85 17.34 -0.12 -3.82
C LEU A 85 18.01 -1.30 -3.11
N GLY A 86 17.37 -2.47 -3.07
CA GLY A 86 17.96 -3.65 -2.45
C GLY A 86 19.18 -4.20 -3.20
N TYR A 87 19.20 -4.08 -4.52
CA TYR A 87 20.38 -4.41 -5.34
C TYR A 87 21.55 -3.47 -5.02
N TYR A 88 21.28 -2.16 -4.90
CA TYR A 88 22.28 -1.18 -4.48
C TYR A 88 22.83 -1.50 -3.09
N MET A 89 21.96 -1.82 -2.13
CA MET A 89 22.38 -2.21 -0.78
C MET A 89 23.28 -3.45 -0.76
N ARG A 90 23.04 -4.41 -1.66
CA ARG A 90 23.79 -5.67 -1.73
C ARG A 90 25.10 -5.55 -2.51
N ASN A 91 25.12 -4.76 -3.59
CA ASN A 91 26.21 -4.76 -4.57
C ASN A 91 26.99 -3.44 -4.60
N GLY A 92 26.53 -2.40 -3.89
CA GLY A 92 27.18 -1.07 -3.85
C GLY A 92 27.10 -0.30 -5.17
N ARG A 93 26.29 -0.76 -6.13
CA ARG A 93 26.13 -0.14 -7.46
C ARG A 93 24.69 -0.23 -7.92
N TRP A 94 24.27 0.75 -8.72
CA TRP A 94 22.93 0.80 -9.28
C TRP A 94 22.76 -0.22 -10.40
N LEU A 95 21.54 -0.75 -10.52
CA LEU A 95 21.18 -1.67 -11.58
C LEU A 95 21.12 -0.88 -12.90
N THR A 96 22.11 -1.06 -13.76
CA THR A 96 22.26 -0.29 -15.01
C THR A 96 21.49 -0.92 -16.18
N ASP A 97 21.21 -2.22 -16.11
CA ASP A 97 20.44 -3.00 -17.09
C ASP A 97 19.03 -3.29 -16.58
N VAL A 98 18.22 -2.25 -16.38
CA VAL A 98 16.82 -2.40 -15.96
C VAL A 98 15.95 -2.77 -17.17
N ASN A 99 16.05 -4.01 -17.64
CA ASN A 99 15.08 -4.55 -18.58
C ASN A 99 13.94 -5.23 -17.81
N LEU A 100 12.71 -4.73 -17.95
CA LEU A 100 11.52 -5.26 -17.27
C LEU A 100 11.37 -6.77 -17.50
N ASN A 101 11.71 -7.27 -18.69
CA ASN A 101 11.64 -8.71 -18.99
C ASN A 101 12.64 -9.54 -18.17
N THR A 102 13.82 -9.00 -17.88
CA THR A 102 14.85 -9.69 -17.08
C THR A 102 14.55 -9.59 -15.59
N VAL A 103 14.05 -8.43 -15.13
CA VAL A 103 13.68 -8.19 -13.73
C VAL A 103 12.48 -9.06 -13.32
N PHE A 104 11.43 -9.10 -14.15
CA PHE A 104 10.24 -9.91 -13.88
C PHE A 104 10.42 -11.39 -14.27
N GLY A 105 11.27 -11.70 -15.26
CA GLY A 105 11.62 -13.08 -15.62
C GLY A 105 12.51 -13.78 -14.58
N GLN A 106 13.28 -13.01 -13.80
CA GLN A 106 14.11 -13.51 -12.70
C GLN A 106 13.55 -13.14 -11.32
N LEU A 107 12.25 -12.81 -11.22
CA LEU A 107 11.61 -12.39 -9.96
C LEU A 107 11.98 -13.26 -8.74
N PRO A 108 12.03 -14.61 -8.84
CA PRO A 108 12.39 -15.45 -7.70
C PRO A 108 13.81 -15.22 -7.17
N SER A 109 14.79 -14.95 -8.05
CA SER A 109 16.17 -14.66 -7.61
C SER A 109 16.33 -13.22 -7.11
N ARG A 110 15.41 -12.33 -7.49
CA ARG A 110 15.36 -10.91 -7.09
C ARG A 110 14.50 -10.65 -5.84
N LEU A 111 13.87 -11.68 -5.28
CA LEU A 111 13.05 -11.60 -4.05
C LEU A 111 13.80 -11.02 -2.86
N ILE A 112 15.08 -11.40 -2.70
CA ILE A 112 15.92 -10.90 -1.60
C ILE A 112 16.18 -9.40 -1.77
N GLU A 113 16.42 -8.95 -3.00
CA GLU A 113 16.65 -7.54 -3.31
C GLU A 113 15.36 -6.74 -3.10
N TRP A 114 14.22 -7.25 -3.55
CA TRP A 114 12.93 -6.65 -3.23
C TRP A 114 12.73 -6.57 -1.71
N LEU A 115 12.96 -7.66 -0.98
CA LEU A 115 12.78 -7.66 0.49
C LEU A 115 13.66 -6.59 1.14
N LEU A 116 14.94 -6.52 0.78
CA LEU A 116 15.88 -5.53 1.32
C LEU A 116 15.44 -4.09 1.03
N GLY A 117 15.08 -3.76 -0.22
CA GLY A 117 14.61 -2.42 -0.53
C GLY A 117 13.26 -2.09 0.11
N SER A 118 12.37 -3.08 0.23
CA SER A 118 11.06 -2.89 0.87
C SER A 118 11.18 -2.54 2.36
N LEU A 119 12.24 -2.96 3.06
CA LEU A 119 12.45 -2.57 4.47
C LEU A 119 12.62 -1.05 4.64
N ILE A 120 13.03 -0.34 3.60
CA ILE A 120 13.18 1.12 3.59
C ILE A 120 11.97 1.77 2.90
N VAL A 121 11.57 1.25 1.74
CA VAL A 121 10.48 1.83 0.93
C VAL A 121 9.13 1.69 1.64
N ALA A 122 8.85 0.55 2.28
CA ALA A 122 7.58 0.30 2.94
C ALA A 122 7.28 1.27 4.09
N PRO A 123 8.18 1.53 5.07
CA PRO A 123 7.89 2.50 6.14
C PRO A 123 7.76 3.93 5.62
N ILE A 124 8.58 4.33 4.64
CA ILE A 124 8.48 5.67 4.04
C ILE A 124 7.14 5.84 3.31
N ALA A 125 6.78 4.87 2.46
CA ALA A 125 5.51 4.89 1.74
C ALA A 125 4.32 4.85 2.71
N ALA A 126 4.37 4.02 3.75
CA ALA A 126 3.34 3.94 4.78
C ALA A 126 3.15 5.27 5.51
N LEU A 127 4.24 5.94 5.87
CA LEU A 127 4.19 7.25 6.51
C LEU A 127 3.58 8.31 5.57
N LEU A 128 4.07 8.39 4.32
CA LEU A 128 3.58 9.35 3.33
C LEU A 128 2.07 9.17 3.07
N ILE A 129 1.64 7.94 2.79
CA ILE A 129 0.23 7.64 2.55
C ILE A 129 -0.61 7.89 3.81
N GLY A 130 -0.10 7.54 4.99
CA GLY A 130 -0.74 7.86 6.27
C GLY A 130 -0.98 9.35 6.45
N ILE A 131 0.02 10.19 6.19
CA ILE A 131 -0.07 11.66 6.28
C ILE A 131 -1.06 12.21 5.26
N ILE A 132 -1.01 11.75 4.01
CA ILE A 132 -1.92 12.18 2.94
C ILE A 132 -3.37 11.88 3.33
N VAL A 133 -3.64 10.65 3.78
CA VAL A 133 -4.99 10.23 4.19
C VAL A 133 -5.44 10.96 5.44
N PHE A 134 -4.56 11.18 6.42
CA PHE A 134 -4.89 11.97 7.61
C PHE A 134 -5.30 13.39 7.23
N SER A 135 -4.49 14.06 6.41
CA SER A 135 -4.70 15.44 5.99
C SER A 135 -6.01 15.58 5.20
N ALA A 136 -6.22 14.70 4.22
CA ALA A 136 -7.48 14.66 3.47
C ALA A 136 -8.69 14.41 4.40
N ALA A 137 -8.56 13.49 5.36
CA ALA A 137 -9.63 13.19 6.30
C ALA A 137 -9.93 14.36 7.26
N GLN A 138 -8.93 15.16 7.64
CA GLN A 138 -9.13 16.36 8.45
C GLN A 138 -9.85 17.46 7.68
N ILE A 139 -9.44 17.72 6.43
CA ILE A 139 -10.08 18.72 5.56
C ILE A 139 -11.58 18.41 5.39
N PHE A 140 -11.91 17.15 5.05
CA PHE A 140 -13.31 16.75 4.87
C PHE A 140 -14.14 16.70 6.16
N ARG A 141 -13.50 16.66 7.34
CA ARG A 141 -14.19 16.77 8.63
C ARG A 141 -14.52 18.23 8.97
N GLN A 142 -13.72 19.18 8.52
CA GLN A 142 -13.98 20.61 8.75
C GLN A 142 -15.07 21.15 7.83
N GLU A 143 -15.22 20.58 6.63
CA GLU A 143 -16.28 20.94 5.67
C GLU A 143 -17.71 20.50 6.10
N ASN A 144 -17.85 19.68 7.14
CA ASN A 144 -19.05 18.92 7.43
C ASN A 144 -19.45 18.98 8.90
#